data_AF-A0A6M3LIR6-F1
#
_entry.id   AF-A0A6M3LIR6-F1
#
_cell.length_a   1.000
_cell.length_b   1.000
_cell.length_c   1.000
_cell.angle_alpha   90.00
_cell.angle_beta   90.00
_cell.angle_gamma   90.00
#
_symmetry.space_group_name_H-M   'P 1'
#
loop_
_entity.id
_entity.type
_entity.pdbx_description
1 polymer ?
#
loop_
_entity_poly.entity_id
_entity_poly.type
_entity_poly.pdbx_seq_one_letter_code
_entity_poly.pdbx_strand_id
1 'polypeptide(L)'
;MPTINIHQIRITNRQRKTIVVNDIEKLAESIRLIGLMHPIVIDNDNNLIAGECRIRAYQYLGRSEIECTRFSDLTAWDRSVMELEENLRRTNLTYAEEVLAVKKLHDLHQQKHGTIPTLGGEGKYPVWKLEDTATLLGISTGNISQKVQLATAIEKNPELGKLKSETQAWNTFQRGQEIKTRQLMARLITAKQAEDKPIGESDSKFESFTDSGITIYQASCLDIIPTLDDNSINCLLTDPPWQVEFDSTFMSDTDQNMLDLTASMLEMVKSKLSPGALCWMFCASKHLVKGTIYSMIQKLGYSMFEQFFIWYKPQTAHSSHPYNELKNDYEPAILFSKSTARSFNFPMYAVKSASSPSRKVHPAQKPDEVIELIVSNSTTKHELVLDPFCGSGRVGAVCKKLGRRAIMVDSDSRWFSSAVLEVKNA
;
A
#
# COMPACT_ATOMS: atom_id res chain seq x y z
N MET A 1 -44.23 -5.15 -23.84
CA MET A 1 -43.62 -4.99 -22.49
C MET A 1 -44.71 -4.56 -21.53
N PRO A 2 -44.70 -4.96 -20.25
CA PRO A 2 -45.69 -4.46 -19.29
C PRO A 2 -45.55 -2.93 -19.11
N THR A 3 -46.67 -2.21 -19.08
CA THR A 3 -46.71 -0.76 -18.83
C THR A 3 -47.19 -0.47 -17.41
N ILE A 4 -46.79 0.68 -16.87
CA ILE A 4 -47.26 1.17 -15.57
C ILE A 4 -47.62 2.65 -15.70
N ASN A 5 -48.60 3.08 -14.90
CA ASN A 5 -48.92 4.48 -14.78
C ASN A 5 -47.82 5.22 -13.99
N ILE A 6 -47.26 6.28 -14.57
CA ILE A 6 -46.14 7.04 -13.97
C ILE A 6 -46.47 7.62 -12.59
N HIS A 7 -47.75 7.87 -12.28
CA HIS A 7 -48.19 8.39 -10.98
C HIS A 7 -48.23 7.32 -9.89
N GLN A 8 -48.18 6.05 -10.26
CA GLN A 8 -48.09 4.92 -9.32
C GLN A 8 -46.65 4.62 -8.91
N ILE A 9 -45.66 5.27 -9.54
CA ILE A 9 -44.24 5.03 -9.30
C ILE A 9 -43.71 5.91 -8.17
N ARG A 10 -43.05 5.31 -7.19
CA ARG A 10 -42.41 6.01 -6.08
C ARG A 10 -40.95 6.31 -6.40
N ILE A 11 -40.54 7.57 -6.28
CA ILE A 11 -39.15 8.01 -6.51
C ILE A 11 -38.53 8.37 -5.15
N THR A 12 -37.65 7.51 -4.61
CA THR A 12 -36.99 7.73 -3.30
C THR A 12 -35.51 8.08 -3.45
N ASN A 13 -34.99 8.86 -2.49
CA ASN A 13 -33.59 9.23 -2.21
C ASN A 13 -32.57 8.94 -3.35
N ARG A 14 -32.43 9.89 -4.28
CA ARG A 14 -31.58 9.77 -5.47
C ARG A 14 -30.21 10.41 -5.28
N GLN A 15 -29.20 9.86 -5.95
CA GLN A 15 -27.84 10.43 -5.91
C GLN A 15 -27.75 11.76 -6.65
N ARG A 16 -28.47 11.91 -7.77
CA ARG A 16 -28.47 13.14 -8.57
C ARG A 16 -29.43 14.16 -7.96
N LYS A 17 -28.89 15.15 -7.27
CA LYS A 17 -29.66 16.26 -6.66
C LYS A 17 -30.15 17.30 -7.67
N THR A 18 -29.52 17.37 -8.86
CA THR A 18 -29.82 18.37 -9.89
C THR A 18 -29.99 17.70 -11.25
N ILE A 19 -31.16 17.88 -11.87
CA ILE A 19 -31.45 17.41 -13.23
C ILE A 19 -31.62 18.65 -14.12
N VAL A 20 -30.89 18.70 -15.24
CA VAL A 20 -30.92 19.82 -16.17
C VAL A 20 -32.16 19.71 -17.05
N VAL A 21 -33.00 20.75 -17.07
CA VAL A 21 -34.30 20.76 -17.78
C VAL A 21 -34.13 20.54 -19.29
N ASN A 22 -33.12 21.16 -19.90
CA ASN A 22 -32.83 21.05 -21.34
C ASN A 22 -32.54 19.59 -21.78
N ASP A 23 -32.00 18.75 -20.90
CA ASP A 23 -31.75 17.34 -21.22
C ASP A 23 -33.03 16.50 -21.22
N ILE A 24 -34.03 16.90 -20.42
CA ILE A 24 -35.35 16.26 -20.41
C ILE A 24 -36.13 16.59 -21.68
N GLU A 25 -36.07 17.85 -22.15
CA GLU A 25 -36.73 18.27 -23.39
C GLU A 25 -36.18 17.51 -24.60
N LYS A 26 -34.85 17.43 -24.75
CA LYS A 26 -34.21 16.65 -25.83
C LYS A 26 -34.58 15.17 -25.78
N LEU A 27 -34.60 14.59 -24.58
CA LEU A 27 -35.00 13.19 -24.39
C LEU A 27 -36.49 12.98 -24.72
N ALA A 28 -37.36 13.93 -24.34
CA ALA A 28 -38.78 13.91 -24.68
C ALA A 28 -39.02 13.99 -26.19
N GLU A 29 -38.29 14.86 -26.90
CA GLU A 29 -38.34 14.92 -28.37
C GLU A 29 -37.90 13.61 -29.01
N SER A 30 -36.80 13.00 -28.52
CA SER A 30 -36.35 11.69 -28.98
C SER A 30 -37.43 10.62 -28.76
N ILE A 31 -38.01 10.52 -27.56
CA ILE A 31 -39.09 9.57 -27.25
C ILE A 31 -40.32 9.81 -28.13
N ARG A 32 -40.64 11.06 -28.46
CA ARG A 32 -41.76 11.41 -29.36
C ARG A 32 -41.53 10.88 -30.78
N LEU A 33 -40.29 10.96 -31.27
CA LEU A 33 -39.93 10.62 -32.66
C LEU A 33 -39.70 9.13 -32.87
N ILE A 34 -38.93 8.48 -31.99
CA ILE A 34 -38.45 7.11 -32.17
C ILE A 34 -39.02 6.12 -31.14
N GLY A 35 -39.83 6.61 -30.19
CA GLY A 35 -40.36 5.80 -29.11
C GLY A 35 -39.35 5.59 -27.97
N LEU A 36 -39.79 4.86 -26.95
CA LEU A 36 -38.95 4.53 -25.80
C LEU A 36 -38.03 3.35 -26.14
N MET A 37 -36.73 3.60 -26.30
CA MET A 37 -35.79 2.53 -26.66
C MET A 37 -35.50 1.55 -25.51
N HIS A 38 -35.56 2.04 -24.27
CA HIS A 38 -35.28 1.22 -23.10
C HIS A 38 -36.39 1.42 -22.07
N PRO A 39 -37.01 0.34 -21.54
CA PRO A 39 -38.03 0.45 -20.50
C PRO A 39 -37.42 0.93 -19.18
N ILE A 40 -38.24 1.56 -18.34
CA ILE A 40 -37.83 1.90 -16.97
C ILE A 40 -37.76 0.64 -16.12
N VAL A 41 -37.01 0.67 -15.02
CA VAL A 41 -36.89 -0.47 -14.12
C VAL A 41 -37.57 -0.14 -12.80
N ILE A 42 -38.49 -0.99 -12.35
CA ILE A 42 -39.24 -0.83 -11.09
C ILE A 42 -39.23 -2.12 -10.28
N ASP A 43 -39.42 -2.04 -8.97
CA ASP A 43 -39.64 -3.21 -8.12
C ASP A 43 -41.14 -3.58 -8.02
N ASN A 44 -41.45 -4.62 -7.22
CA ASN A 44 -42.82 -5.08 -7.00
C ASN A 44 -43.72 -4.03 -6.31
N ASP A 45 -43.15 -3.14 -5.52
CA ASP A 45 -43.85 -2.07 -4.78
C ASP A 45 -43.95 -0.75 -5.58
N ASN A 46 -43.61 -0.80 -6.87
CA ASN A 46 -43.54 0.35 -7.80
C ASN A 46 -42.50 1.41 -7.41
N ASN A 47 -41.48 1.09 -6.61
CA ASN A 47 -40.35 2.00 -6.44
C ASN A 47 -39.52 1.99 -7.72
N LEU A 48 -39.20 3.18 -8.21
CA LEU A 48 -38.31 3.35 -9.35
C LEU A 48 -36.92 2.82 -8.99
N ILE A 49 -36.31 2.06 -9.87
CA ILE A 49 -34.93 1.61 -9.76
C ILE A 49 -34.08 2.42 -10.72
N ALA A 50 -34.47 2.47 -11.99
CA ALA A 50 -33.71 3.13 -13.04
C ALA A 50 -34.62 3.77 -14.11
N GLY A 51 -34.16 4.86 -14.72
CA GLY A 51 -34.90 5.56 -15.78
C GLY A 51 -35.70 6.81 -15.34
N GLU A 52 -35.29 7.52 -14.29
CA GLU A 52 -35.98 8.73 -13.83
C GLU A 52 -36.15 9.82 -14.90
N CYS A 53 -35.12 10.08 -15.71
CA CYS A 53 -35.23 11.05 -16.81
C CYS A 53 -36.30 10.67 -17.84
N ARG A 54 -36.55 9.37 -18.05
CA ARG A 54 -37.59 8.88 -18.96
C ARG A 54 -38.99 9.12 -18.37
N ILE A 55 -39.16 8.94 -17.06
CA ILE A 55 -40.42 9.31 -16.38
C ILE A 55 -40.68 10.81 -16.51
N ARG A 56 -39.67 11.64 -16.24
CA ARG A 56 -39.80 13.11 -16.37
C ARG A 56 -40.07 13.55 -17.82
N ALA A 57 -39.46 12.88 -18.79
CA ALA A 57 -39.76 13.11 -20.20
C ALA A 57 -41.21 12.70 -20.56
N TYR A 58 -41.72 11.60 -20.01
CA TYR A 58 -43.12 11.21 -20.18
C TYR A 58 -44.10 12.19 -19.52
N GLN A 59 -43.75 12.73 -18.35
CA GLN A 59 -44.49 13.82 -17.71
C GLN A 59 -44.53 15.07 -18.60
N TYR A 60 -43.39 15.44 -19.17
CA TYR A 60 -43.28 16.57 -20.10
C TYR A 60 -44.13 16.37 -21.36
N LEU A 61 -44.18 15.14 -21.90
CA LEU A 61 -45.01 14.77 -23.05
C LEU A 61 -46.50 14.57 -22.73
N GLY A 62 -46.91 14.71 -21.47
CA GLY A 62 -48.29 14.45 -21.03
C GLY A 62 -48.72 12.98 -21.14
N ARG A 63 -47.78 12.04 -21.16
CA ARG A 63 -48.04 10.60 -21.26
C ARG A 63 -48.05 9.96 -19.88
N SER A 64 -49.11 9.24 -19.56
CA SER A 64 -49.31 8.62 -18.25
C SER A 64 -48.82 7.18 -18.16
N GLU A 65 -48.69 6.45 -19.27
CA GLU A 65 -48.22 5.07 -19.28
C GLU A 65 -46.82 4.95 -19.88
N ILE A 66 -45.92 4.27 -19.16
CA ILE A 66 -44.54 4.02 -19.59
C ILE A 66 -44.22 2.52 -19.53
N GLU A 67 -43.47 2.01 -20.50
CA GLU A 67 -43.02 0.62 -20.47
C GLU A 67 -42.01 0.41 -19.36
N CYS A 68 -42.18 -0.68 -18.62
CA CYS A 68 -41.35 -1.01 -17.47
C CYS A 68 -40.92 -2.48 -17.48
N THR A 69 -39.80 -2.75 -16.82
CA THR A 69 -39.36 -4.09 -16.44
C THR A 69 -39.47 -4.19 -14.92
N ARG A 70 -40.27 -5.14 -14.44
CA ARG A 70 -40.34 -5.49 -13.02
C ARG A 70 -39.30 -6.54 -12.69
N PHE A 71 -38.60 -6.34 -11.58
CA PHE A 71 -37.77 -7.36 -10.97
C PHE A 71 -38.33 -7.71 -9.59
N SER A 72 -38.58 -9.00 -9.36
CA SER A 72 -38.84 -9.54 -8.03
C SER A 72 -37.52 -9.70 -7.27
N ASP A 73 -37.56 -9.44 -5.96
CA ASP A 73 -36.48 -9.74 -5.01
C ASP A 73 -35.17 -8.94 -5.19
N LEU A 74 -35.26 -7.65 -5.54
CA LEU A 74 -34.09 -6.77 -5.54
C LEU A 74 -33.82 -6.17 -4.17
N THR A 75 -32.62 -6.41 -3.66
CA THR A 75 -32.09 -5.74 -2.47
C THR A 75 -31.79 -4.26 -2.77
N ALA A 76 -31.69 -3.42 -1.74
CA ALA A 76 -31.26 -2.02 -1.88
C ALA A 76 -29.89 -1.88 -2.60
N TRP A 77 -29.04 -2.90 -2.45
CA TRP A 77 -27.77 -3.01 -3.17
C TRP A 77 -28.00 -3.23 -4.67
N ASP A 78 -28.87 -4.18 -5.06
CA ASP A 78 -29.10 -4.49 -6.48
C ASP A 78 -29.65 -3.26 -7.21
N ARG A 79 -30.52 -2.49 -6.54
CA ARG A 79 -31.02 -1.22 -7.07
C ARG A 79 -29.91 -0.20 -7.31
N SER A 80 -28.96 -0.09 -6.38
CA SER A 80 -27.86 0.88 -6.45
C SER A 80 -26.83 0.54 -7.53
N VAL A 81 -26.52 -0.74 -7.70
CA VAL A 81 -25.61 -1.24 -8.74
C VAL A 81 -26.22 -1.06 -10.12
N MET A 82 -27.49 -1.45 -10.31
CA MET A 82 -28.20 -1.29 -11.58
C MET A 82 -28.27 0.18 -12.02
N GLU A 83 -28.54 1.10 -11.08
CA GLU A 83 -28.56 2.54 -11.37
C GLU A 83 -27.18 3.05 -11.82
N LEU A 84 -26.10 2.64 -11.13
CA LEU A 84 -24.73 3.05 -11.46
C LEU A 84 -24.25 2.48 -12.79
N GLU A 85 -24.52 1.20 -13.08
CA GLU A 85 -24.18 0.58 -14.36
C GLU A 85 -24.92 1.23 -15.52
N GLU A 86 -26.22 1.55 -15.37
CA GLU A 86 -26.96 2.29 -16.39
C GLU A 86 -26.33 3.66 -16.61
N ASN A 87 -25.96 4.37 -15.53
CA ASN A 87 -25.35 5.69 -15.61
C ASN A 87 -24.00 5.65 -16.32
N LEU A 88 -23.12 4.70 -15.98
CA LEU A 88 -21.80 4.51 -16.59
C LEU A 88 -21.86 4.21 -18.10
N ARG A 89 -22.98 3.66 -18.59
CA ARG A 89 -23.18 3.38 -20.02
C ARG A 89 -23.73 4.56 -20.82
N ARG A 90 -23.94 5.74 -20.20
CA ARG A 90 -24.44 6.94 -20.90
C ARG A 90 -23.32 7.74 -21.57
N THR A 91 -23.59 8.26 -22.76
CA THR A 91 -22.64 8.99 -23.61
C THR A 91 -22.30 10.42 -23.17
N ASN A 92 -22.94 10.97 -22.13
CA ASN A 92 -22.81 12.38 -21.72
C ASN A 92 -22.28 12.58 -20.27
N LEU A 93 -21.52 11.64 -19.72
CA LEU A 93 -20.87 11.84 -18.41
C LEU A 93 -19.66 12.76 -18.54
N THR A 94 -19.48 13.66 -17.58
CA THR A 94 -18.16 14.28 -17.38
C THR A 94 -17.18 13.21 -16.87
N TYR A 95 -15.89 13.36 -17.16
CA TYR A 95 -14.91 12.38 -16.67
C TYR A 95 -14.91 12.28 -15.14
N ALA A 96 -15.18 13.38 -14.43
CA ALA A 96 -15.23 13.39 -12.97
C ALA A 96 -16.42 12.57 -12.45
N GLU A 97 -17.59 12.71 -13.08
CA GLU A 97 -18.76 11.88 -12.76
C GLU A 97 -18.50 10.40 -13.06
N GLU A 98 -17.85 10.10 -14.19
CA GLU A 98 -17.48 8.73 -14.57
C GLU A 98 -16.53 8.11 -13.55
N VAL A 99 -15.44 8.80 -13.23
CA VAL A 99 -14.41 8.36 -12.28
C VAL A 99 -14.99 8.12 -10.88
N LEU A 100 -15.84 9.03 -10.40
CA LEU A 100 -16.53 8.87 -9.10
C LEU A 100 -17.56 7.73 -9.13
N ALA A 101 -18.28 7.54 -10.24
CA ALA A 101 -19.22 6.43 -10.39
C ALA A 101 -18.50 5.07 -10.44
N VAL A 102 -17.34 4.98 -11.08
CA VAL A 102 -16.49 3.77 -11.09
C VAL A 102 -16.03 3.41 -9.68
N LYS A 103 -15.52 4.39 -8.91
CA LYS A 103 -15.13 4.15 -7.50
C LYS A 103 -16.33 3.72 -6.66
N LYS A 104 -17.47 4.39 -6.81
CA LYS A 104 -18.68 4.06 -6.05
C LYS A 104 -19.23 2.67 -6.37
N LEU A 105 -19.18 2.26 -7.63
CA LEU A 105 -19.53 0.90 -8.05
C LEU A 105 -18.59 -0.11 -7.38
N HIS A 106 -17.28 0.13 -7.44
CA HIS A 106 -16.27 -0.71 -6.79
C HIS A 106 -16.51 -0.85 -5.27
N ASP A 107 -16.72 0.27 -4.57
CA ASP A 107 -16.97 0.31 -3.13
C ASP A 107 -18.26 -0.44 -2.74
N LEU A 108 -19.34 -0.32 -3.53
CA LEU A 108 -20.60 -1.04 -3.29
C LEU A 108 -20.43 -2.54 -3.44
N HIS A 109 -19.71 -2.99 -4.46
CA HIS A 109 -19.44 -4.42 -4.61
C HIS A 109 -18.56 -4.94 -3.47
N GLN A 110 -17.55 -4.18 -3.05
CA GLN A 110 -16.75 -4.51 -1.86
C GLN A 110 -17.59 -4.59 -0.58
N GLN A 111 -18.63 -3.77 -0.42
CA GLN A 111 -19.53 -3.86 0.74
C GLN A 111 -20.39 -5.14 0.75
N LYS A 112 -20.85 -5.63 -0.41
CA LYS A 112 -21.69 -6.84 -0.50
C LYS A 112 -20.87 -8.13 -0.47
N HIS A 113 -19.77 -8.13 -1.20
CA HIS A 113 -18.93 -9.31 -1.42
C HIS A 113 -17.79 -9.38 -0.38
N GLY A 114 -17.51 -8.28 0.31
CA GLY A 114 -16.35 -8.17 1.17
C GLY A 114 -15.15 -7.64 0.39
N THR A 115 -14.29 -6.92 1.10
CA THR A 115 -12.96 -6.56 0.62
C THR A 115 -12.03 -7.75 0.78
N ILE A 116 -10.89 -7.73 0.09
CA ILE A 116 -9.79 -8.64 0.44
C ILE A 116 -9.50 -8.44 1.95
N PRO A 117 -9.65 -9.47 2.80
CA PRO A 117 -9.37 -9.32 4.22
C PRO A 117 -7.90 -8.96 4.42
N THR A 118 -7.64 -7.97 5.27
CA THR A 118 -6.31 -7.76 5.83
C THR A 118 -5.88 -9.01 6.60
N LEU A 119 -4.57 -9.30 6.63
CA LEU A 119 -4.06 -10.48 7.34
C LEU A 119 -4.55 -10.48 8.80
N GLY A 120 -5.44 -11.42 9.14
CA GLY A 120 -5.99 -11.62 10.49
C GLY A 120 -7.47 -11.25 10.67
N GLY A 121 -8.14 -10.68 9.66
CA GLY A 121 -9.60 -10.49 9.70
C GLY A 121 -10.36 -11.73 9.21
N GLU A 122 -11.43 -12.11 9.90
CA GLU A 122 -12.41 -13.08 9.37
C GLU A 122 -13.14 -12.45 8.17
N GLY A 123 -12.61 -12.67 6.96
CA GLY A 123 -13.22 -12.20 5.73
C GLY A 123 -14.37 -13.11 5.28
N LYS A 124 -15.53 -12.53 4.97
CA LYS A 124 -16.58 -13.25 4.24
C LYS A 124 -16.17 -13.37 2.78
N TYR A 125 -16.12 -14.61 2.27
CA TYR A 125 -15.98 -14.88 0.83
C TYR A 125 -17.35 -15.00 0.19
N PRO A 126 -17.52 -14.61 -1.09
CA PRO A 126 -16.49 -14.23 -2.08
C PRO A 126 -16.16 -12.72 -2.10
N VAL A 127 -14.86 -12.33 -2.10
CA VAL A 127 -14.38 -10.92 -2.10
C VAL A 127 -14.42 -10.24 -3.48
N TRP A 128 -14.53 -8.90 -3.52
CA TRP A 128 -14.52 -8.11 -4.76
C TRP A 128 -13.20 -7.35 -5.00
N LYS A 129 -12.58 -7.55 -6.16
CA LYS A 129 -11.29 -6.99 -6.56
C LYS A 129 -11.42 -5.96 -7.69
N LEU A 130 -10.29 -5.31 -8.01
CA LEU A 130 -10.22 -4.37 -9.14
C LEU A 130 -10.44 -5.10 -10.47
N GLU A 131 -9.98 -6.35 -10.59
CA GLU A 131 -10.15 -7.20 -11.77
C GLU A 131 -11.63 -7.53 -12.05
N ASP A 132 -12.42 -7.71 -10.98
CA ASP A 132 -13.86 -7.99 -11.10
C ASP A 132 -14.59 -6.76 -11.64
N THR A 133 -14.20 -5.57 -11.15
CA THR A 133 -14.74 -4.29 -11.64
C THR A 133 -14.30 -4.00 -13.08
N ALA A 134 -13.06 -4.34 -13.42
CA ALA A 134 -12.52 -4.23 -14.78
C ALA A 134 -13.30 -5.12 -15.76
N THR A 135 -13.55 -6.37 -15.36
CA THR A 135 -14.33 -7.34 -16.14
C THR A 135 -15.77 -6.86 -16.31
N LEU A 136 -16.40 -6.35 -15.25
CA LEU A 136 -17.77 -5.84 -15.28
C LEU A 136 -17.93 -4.64 -16.24
N LEU A 137 -16.95 -3.74 -16.26
CA LEU A 137 -16.98 -2.53 -17.07
C LEU A 137 -16.33 -2.69 -18.46
N GLY A 138 -15.72 -3.84 -18.75
CA GLY A 138 -15.08 -4.11 -20.04
C GLY A 138 -13.85 -3.25 -20.32
N ILE A 139 -13.13 -2.78 -19.28
CA ILE A 139 -11.92 -1.98 -19.39
C ILE A 139 -10.77 -2.61 -18.61
N SER A 140 -9.53 -2.17 -18.84
CA SER A 140 -8.36 -2.81 -18.21
C SER A 140 -8.27 -2.54 -16.71
N THR A 141 -7.72 -3.48 -15.95
CA THR A 141 -7.50 -3.33 -14.50
C THR A 141 -6.63 -2.12 -14.17
N GLY A 142 -5.66 -1.79 -15.03
CA GLY A 142 -4.84 -0.58 -14.89
C GLY A 142 -5.66 0.70 -15.01
N ASN A 143 -6.63 0.73 -15.91
CA ASN A 143 -7.55 1.86 -16.10
C ASN A 143 -8.49 2.00 -14.87
N ILE A 144 -9.04 0.90 -14.37
CA ILE A 144 -9.82 0.91 -13.11
C ILE A 144 -8.99 1.43 -11.94
N SER A 145 -7.76 0.94 -11.77
CA SER A 145 -6.85 1.39 -10.71
C SER A 145 -6.60 2.90 -10.80
N GLN A 146 -6.31 3.40 -12.00
CA GLN A 146 -6.13 4.83 -12.26
C GLN A 146 -7.38 5.64 -11.90
N LYS A 147 -8.57 5.19 -12.33
CA LYS A 147 -9.85 5.86 -12.04
C LYS A 147 -10.15 5.85 -10.54
N VAL A 148 -9.97 4.74 -9.83
CA VAL A 148 -10.19 4.67 -8.37
C VAL A 148 -9.24 5.60 -7.60
N GLN A 149 -7.97 5.65 -7.98
CA GLN A 149 -6.99 6.58 -7.40
C GLN A 149 -7.36 8.03 -7.66
N LEU A 150 -7.73 8.36 -8.91
CA LEU A 150 -8.11 9.70 -9.30
C LEU A 150 -9.42 10.14 -8.61
N ALA A 151 -10.39 9.25 -8.46
CA ALA A 151 -11.62 9.51 -7.71
C ALA A 151 -11.33 9.90 -6.26
N THR A 152 -10.47 9.13 -5.59
CA THR A 152 -10.03 9.42 -4.22
C THR A 152 -9.29 10.75 -4.14
N ALA A 153 -8.49 11.08 -5.15
CA ALA A 153 -7.82 12.38 -5.25
C ALA A 153 -8.82 13.54 -5.46
N ILE A 154 -9.87 13.35 -6.26
CA ILE A 154 -10.94 14.33 -6.48
C ILE A 154 -11.78 14.54 -5.21
N GLU A 155 -12.08 13.48 -4.45
CA GLU A 155 -12.76 13.58 -3.15
C GLU A 155 -11.97 14.47 -2.17
N LYS A 156 -10.63 14.35 -2.16
CA LYS A 156 -9.74 15.17 -1.32
C LYS A 156 -9.48 16.57 -1.88
N ASN A 157 -9.44 16.71 -3.20
CA ASN A 157 -9.21 17.97 -3.90
C ASN A 157 -10.21 18.13 -5.06
N PRO A 158 -11.39 18.73 -4.80
CA PRO A 158 -12.45 18.89 -5.80
C PRO A 158 -12.03 19.66 -7.06
N GLU A 159 -10.96 20.48 -7.00
CA GLU A 159 -10.44 21.20 -8.18
C GLU A 159 -9.95 20.25 -9.27
N LEU A 160 -9.48 19.05 -8.91
CA LEU A 160 -9.09 18.03 -9.88
C LEU A 160 -10.27 17.51 -10.71
N GLY A 161 -11.50 17.62 -10.21
CA GLY A 161 -12.73 17.24 -10.92
C GLY A 161 -13.27 18.33 -11.84
N LYS A 162 -12.74 19.57 -11.74
CA LYS A 162 -13.13 20.72 -12.57
C LYS A 162 -12.25 20.91 -13.81
N LEU A 163 -11.22 20.08 -13.98
CA LEU A 163 -10.30 20.16 -15.11
C LEU A 163 -11.00 19.72 -16.41
N LYS A 164 -10.34 19.90 -17.56
CA LYS A 164 -11.00 19.68 -18.85
C LYS A 164 -11.06 18.21 -19.25
N SER A 165 -10.19 17.36 -18.70
CA SER A 165 -10.13 15.94 -19.05
C SER A 165 -9.50 15.09 -17.94
N GLU A 166 -9.80 13.79 -17.98
CA GLU A 166 -9.22 12.78 -17.08
C GLU A 166 -7.69 12.78 -17.13
N THR A 167 -7.11 12.84 -18.33
CA THR A 167 -5.65 12.86 -18.52
C THR A 167 -5.01 14.10 -17.90
N GLN A 168 -5.66 15.27 -18.02
CA GLN A 168 -5.17 16.49 -17.40
C GLN A 168 -5.22 16.40 -15.88
N ALA A 169 -6.30 15.86 -15.33
CA ALA A 169 -6.46 15.65 -13.90
C ALA A 169 -5.42 14.65 -13.36
N TRP A 170 -5.22 13.53 -14.06
CA TRP A 170 -4.22 12.53 -13.71
C TRP A 170 -2.79 13.09 -13.69
N ASN A 171 -2.39 13.80 -14.76
CA ASN A 171 -1.05 14.39 -14.84
C ASN A 171 -0.83 15.48 -13.77
N THR A 172 -1.88 16.24 -13.44
CA THR A 172 -1.82 17.26 -12.38
C THR A 172 -1.67 16.61 -11.00
N PHE A 173 -2.41 15.53 -10.75
CA PHE A 173 -2.29 14.73 -9.53
C PHE A 173 -0.88 14.13 -9.39
N GLN A 174 -0.36 13.48 -10.43
CA GLN A 174 0.99 12.90 -10.45
C GLN A 174 2.08 13.95 -10.22
N ARG A 175 2.00 15.10 -10.90
CA ARG A 175 2.92 16.23 -10.66
C ARG A 175 2.85 16.74 -9.22
N GLY A 176 1.67 16.75 -8.61
CA GLY A 176 1.51 17.13 -7.20
C GLY A 176 2.25 16.17 -6.26
N GLN A 177 2.26 14.88 -6.56
CA GLN A 177 3.04 13.88 -5.81
C GLN A 177 4.54 14.05 -6.06
N GLU A 178 4.96 14.22 -7.30
CA GLU A 178 6.37 14.49 -7.66
C GLU A 178 6.90 15.77 -7.00
N ILE A 179 6.09 16.85 -6.93
CA ILE A 179 6.48 18.10 -6.27
C ILE A 179 6.61 17.90 -4.76
N LYS A 180 5.72 17.14 -4.11
CA LYS A 180 5.87 16.80 -2.69
C LYS A 180 7.12 15.98 -2.44
N THR A 181 7.37 14.97 -3.27
CA THR A 181 8.60 14.16 -3.21
C THR A 181 9.83 15.04 -3.45
N ARG A 182 9.79 15.96 -4.41
CA ARG A 182 10.89 16.89 -4.71
C ARG A 182 11.09 17.94 -3.63
N GLN A 183 10.03 18.42 -2.97
CA GLN A 183 10.11 19.34 -1.83
C GLN A 183 10.66 18.64 -0.59
N LEU A 184 10.29 17.38 -0.37
CA LEU A 184 10.91 16.52 0.63
C LEU A 184 12.41 16.36 0.32
N MET A 185 12.77 16.02 -0.92
CA MET A 185 14.16 15.95 -1.38
C MET A 185 14.91 17.28 -1.26
N ALA A 186 14.27 18.42 -1.56
CA ALA A 186 14.88 19.74 -1.44
C ALA A 186 15.12 20.12 0.03
N ARG A 187 14.20 19.81 0.94
CA ARG A 187 14.41 19.98 2.39
C ARG A 187 15.56 19.13 2.88
N LEU A 188 15.68 17.90 2.38
CA LEU A 188 16.80 17.00 2.67
C LEU A 188 18.14 17.57 2.16
N ILE A 189 18.15 18.24 1.00
CA ILE A 189 19.35 18.90 0.45
C ILE A 189 19.69 20.19 1.20
N THR A 190 18.70 21.01 1.57
CA THR A 190 18.92 22.26 2.34
C THR A 190 19.43 21.97 3.76
N ALA A 191 18.95 20.90 4.39
CA ALA A 191 19.50 20.41 5.65
C ALA A 191 20.99 20.01 5.54
N LYS A 192 21.42 19.60 4.34
CA LYS A 192 22.79 19.19 4.00
C LYS A 192 23.79 20.35 3.82
N GLN A 193 23.31 21.58 3.62
CA GLN A 193 24.16 22.74 3.31
C GLN A 193 24.36 23.71 4.49
N ALA A 194 23.72 23.47 5.64
CA ALA A 194 23.74 24.36 6.79
C ALA A 194 24.85 24.07 7.84
N GLU A 195 25.76 23.12 7.60
CA GLU A 195 26.66 22.57 8.63
C GLU A 195 28.15 22.99 8.55
N ASP A 196 28.51 24.08 7.85
CA ASP A 196 29.88 24.65 7.90
C ASP A 196 30.00 25.79 8.95
N LYS A 197 30.23 25.44 10.22
CA LYS A 197 30.89 26.31 11.22
C LYS A 197 31.57 25.48 12.34
N PRO A 198 32.68 25.97 12.92
CA PRO A 198 33.61 25.12 13.66
C PRO A 198 33.23 24.84 15.13
N ILE A 199 33.83 23.75 15.60
CA ILE A 199 33.51 22.85 16.72
C ILE A 199 33.79 23.44 18.12
N GLY A 200 32.89 23.16 19.06
CA GLY A 200 33.11 23.21 20.51
C GLY A 200 32.04 22.41 21.27
N GLU A 201 32.47 21.34 21.94
CA GLU A 201 31.82 20.55 23.02
C GLU A 201 30.38 20.00 22.87
N SER A 202 30.29 18.66 23.00
CA SER A 202 29.13 17.74 23.08
C SER A 202 27.70 18.29 22.97
N ASP A 203 27.10 18.18 21.78
CA ASP A 203 25.65 18.26 21.56
C ASP A 203 25.28 17.39 20.34
N SER A 204 24.99 16.09 20.54
CA SER A 204 24.48 15.27 19.44
C SER A 204 23.03 15.67 19.18
N LYS A 205 22.75 16.18 17.97
CA LYS A 205 21.42 16.55 17.42
C LYS A 205 20.31 15.49 17.60
N PHE A 206 20.69 14.24 17.90
CA PHE A 206 19.79 13.10 18.05
C PHE A 206 20.00 12.42 19.41
N GLU A 207 18.90 11.99 20.02
CA GLU A 207 18.94 11.13 21.21
C GLU A 207 19.59 9.79 20.86
N SER A 208 20.54 9.35 21.69
CA SER A 208 21.27 8.11 21.47
C SER A 208 21.66 7.40 22.75
N PHE A 209 21.89 6.10 22.64
CA PHE A 209 22.41 5.25 23.68
C PHE A 209 23.60 4.47 23.14
N THR A 210 24.69 4.36 23.92
CA THR A 210 25.84 3.53 23.56
C THR A 210 26.26 2.65 24.72
N ASP A 211 26.46 1.37 24.45
CA ASP A 211 27.02 0.39 25.40
C ASP A 211 27.81 -0.67 24.64
N SER A 212 29.03 -0.96 25.11
CA SER A 212 29.84 -2.10 24.64
C SER A 212 30.04 -2.17 23.12
N GLY A 213 30.13 -1.01 22.45
CA GLY A 213 30.28 -0.93 20.98
C GLY A 213 28.97 -1.02 20.19
N ILE A 214 27.83 -1.02 20.87
CA ILE A 214 26.50 -0.93 20.29
C ILE A 214 25.97 0.48 20.50
N THR A 215 25.64 1.17 19.41
CA THR A 215 25.03 2.50 19.43
C THR A 215 23.63 2.45 18.84
N ILE A 216 22.67 3.06 19.53
CA ILE A 216 21.26 3.14 19.14
C ILE A 216 20.88 4.61 19.03
N TYR A 217 20.26 5.02 17.93
CA TYR A 217 19.74 6.37 17.72
C TYR A 217 18.21 6.37 17.68
N GLN A 218 17.58 7.31 18.39
CA GLN A 218 16.17 7.64 18.16
C GLN A 218 16.08 8.71 17.06
N ALA A 219 15.99 8.29 15.80
CA ALA A 219 15.97 9.19 14.66
C ALA A 219 15.42 8.50 13.40
N SER A 220 15.23 9.26 12.32
CA SER A 220 15.10 8.65 11.01
C SER A 220 16.43 8.04 10.58
N CYS A 221 16.41 6.84 10.01
CA CYS A 221 17.61 6.25 9.42
C CYS A 221 18.16 7.10 8.26
N LEU A 222 17.29 7.88 7.59
CA LEU A 222 17.69 8.81 6.54
C LEU A 222 18.51 9.99 7.07
N ASP A 223 18.40 10.32 8.36
CA ASP A 223 19.19 11.36 9.02
C ASP A 223 20.52 10.82 9.55
N ILE A 224 20.54 9.56 10.02
CA ILE A 224 21.73 8.94 10.63
C ILE A 224 22.70 8.40 9.58
N ILE A 225 22.22 7.68 8.56
CA ILE A 225 23.10 7.04 7.56
C ILE A 225 24.10 8.02 6.90
N PRO A 226 23.70 9.25 6.52
CA PRO A 226 24.64 10.22 5.95
C PRO A 226 25.81 10.60 6.86
N THR A 227 25.61 10.56 8.19
CA THR A 227 26.63 10.91 9.20
C THR A 227 27.67 9.82 9.41
N LEU A 228 27.44 8.61 8.90
CA LEU A 228 28.36 7.48 9.04
C LEU A 228 29.54 7.64 8.09
N ASP A 229 30.69 7.10 8.48
CA ASP A 229 31.87 7.08 7.62
C ASP A 229 31.65 6.19 6.38
N ASP A 230 32.19 6.61 5.24
CA ASP A 230 32.20 5.78 4.04
C ASP A 230 33.04 4.52 4.25
N ASN A 231 32.63 3.41 3.63
CA ASN A 231 33.29 2.10 3.73
C ASN A 231 33.49 1.57 5.16
N SER A 232 32.64 1.94 6.12
CA SER A 232 32.75 1.55 7.52
C SER A 232 31.88 0.35 7.92
N ILE A 233 30.82 0.05 7.16
CA ILE A 233 29.83 -0.98 7.50
C ILE A 233 30.20 -2.31 6.85
N ASN A 234 30.39 -3.34 7.67
CA ASN A 234 30.78 -4.68 7.21
C ASN A 234 29.58 -5.59 6.92
N CYS A 235 28.44 -5.32 7.54
CA CYS A 235 27.20 -6.05 7.30
C CYS A 235 25.99 -5.10 7.44
N LEU A 236 25.11 -5.10 6.46
CA LEU A 236 23.76 -4.55 6.61
C LEU A 236 22.83 -5.71 6.98
N LEU A 237 22.16 -5.63 8.12
CA LEU A 237 21.13 -6.59 8.51
C LEU A 237 19.89 -5.81 8.88
N THR A 238 18.84 -5.94 8.07
CA THR A 238 17.66 -5.08 8.22
C THR A 238 16.36 -5.78 7.86
N ASP A 239 15.27 -5.34 8.48
CA ASP A 239 13.90 -5.73 8.16
C ASP A 239 13.05 -4.46 8.08
N PRO A 240 12.97 -3.80 6.90
CA PRO A 240 12.18 -2.60 6.75
C PRO A 240 10.72 -2.81 7.19
N PRO A 241 10.03 -1.77 7.66
CA PRO A 241 8.64 -1.86 8.09
C PRO A 241 7.71 -2.14 6.90
N TRP A 242 7.61 -3.39 6.47
CA TRP A 242 6.74 -3.81 5.37
C TRP A 242 5.25 -3.75 5.74
N GLN A 243 4.92 -3.50 7.02
CA GLN A 243 3.56 -3.59 7.59
C GLN A 243 3.30 -2.59 8.74
N VAL A 244 3.79 -1.35 8.68
CA VAL A 244 3.37 -0.34 9.67
C VAL A 244 2.07 0.33 9.22
N GLU A 245 0.95 -0.10 9.79
CA GLU A 245 -0.38 0.46 9.58
C GLU A 245 -0.48 1.85 10.24
N PHE A 246 -0.46 2.90 9.42
CA PHE A 246 -1.18 4.14 9.73
C PHE A 246 -2.53 4.07 9.04
N ASP A 247 -3.57 3.85 9.83
CA ASP A 247 -5.01 3.98 9.53
C ASP A 247 -5.54 3.37 8.22
N SER A 248 -6.54 2.49 8.36
CA SER A 248 -7.01 1.49 7.39
C SER A 248 -7.69 2.02 6.11
N THR A 249 -7.45 3.27 5.73
CA THR A 249 -8.10 3.93 4.57
C THR A 249 -7.14 4.17 3.39
N PHE A 250 -5.83 3.88 3.53
CA PHE A 250 -4.79 4.27 2.56
C PHE A 250 -3.69 3.21 2.28
N MET A 251 -4.04 1.92 2.27
CA MET A 251 -3.04 0.83 2.19
C MET A 251 -2.11 0.85 0.96
N SER A 252 -2.55 1.36 -0.21
CA SER A 252 -1.69 1.43 -1.41
C SER A 252 -0.57 2.46 -1.28
N ASP A 253 -0.84 3.57 -0.58
CA ASP A 253 0.12 4.64 -0.39
C ASP A 253 1.19 4.22 0.63
N THR A 254 0.82 3.43 1.65
CA THR A 254 1.75 2.93 2.66
C THR A 254 2.76 1.93 2.09
N ASP A 255 2.32 0.95 1.29
CA ASP A 255 3.23 -0.03 0.67
C ASP A 255 4.26 0.68 -0.25
N GLN A 256 3.81 1.67 -1.04
CA GLN A 256 4.71 2.43 -1.91
C GLN A 256 5.65 3.34 -1.11
N ASN A 257 5.16 4.02 -0.07
CA ASN A 257 6.00 4.84 0.82
C ASN A 257 7.11 4.01 1.49
N MET A 258 6.81 2.77 1.90
CA MET A 258 7.82 1.88 2.51
C MET A 258 8.85 1.38 1.48
N LEU A 259 8.42 1.12 0.24
CA LEU A 259 9.33 0.83 -0.87
C LEU A 259 10.24 2.03 -1.18
N ASP A 260 9.70 3.24 -1.20
CA ASP A 260 10.46 4.46 -1.46
C ASP A 260 11.46 4.77 -0.33
N LEU A 261 11.03 4.61 0.92
CA LEU A 261 11.89 4.71 2.10
C LEU A 261 13.04 3.69 2.03
N THR A 262 12.72 2.43 1.68
CA THR A 262 13.73 1.38 1.52
C THR A 262 14.70 1.71 0.40
N ALA A 263 14.22 2.19 -0.74
CA ALA A 263 15.07 2.59 -1.87
C ALA A 263 16.02 3.72 -1.48
N SER A 264 15.52 4.77 -0.81
CA SER A 264 16.34 5.89 -0.32
C SER A 264 17.37 5.44 0.72
N MET A 265 16.98 4.56 1.65
CA MET A 265 17.90 3.97 2.62
C MET A 265 19.02 3.22 1.92
N LEU A 266 18.69 2.34 0.97
CA LEU A 266 19.67 1.55 0.22
C LEU A 266 20.58 2.42 -0.66
N GLU A 267 20.08 3.51 -1.24
CA GLU A 267 20.90 4.44 -2.01
C GLU A 267 21.96 5.10 -1.11
N MET A 268 21.57 5.56 0.09
CA MET A 268 22.48 6.24 1.02
C MET A 268 23.47 5.29 1.69
N VAL A 269 23.03 4.08 2.07
CA VAL A 269 23.91 3.07 2.69
C VAL A 269 25.01 2.61 1.74
N LYS A 270 24.81 2.72 0.42
CA LYS A 270 25.74 2.19 -0.57
C LYS A 270 27.17 2.72 -0.41
N SER A 271 27.36 4.02 -0.13
CA SER A 271 28.72 4.57 0.07
C SER A 271 29.34 4.10 1.40
N LYS A 272 28.49 3.82 2.40
CA LYS A 272 28.87 3.43 3.77
C LYS A 272 29.32 1.97 3.89
N LEU A 273 28.86 1.11 2.98
CA LEU A 273 29.27 -0.30 2.93
C LEU A 273 30.74 -0.45 2.54
N SER A 274 31.50 -1.17 3.37
CA SER A 274 32.87 -1.59 3.08
C SER A 274 32.91 -2.50 1.83
N PRO A 275 34.04 -2.53 1.10
CA PRO A 275 34.25 -3.54 0.06
C PRO A 275 34.00 -4.95 0.59
N GLY A 276 33.18 -5.72 -0.13
CA GLY A 276 32.80 -7.08 0.25
C GLY A 276 31.76 -7.19 1.36
N ALA A 277 31.17 -6.10 1.86
CA ALA A 277 30.11 -6.17 2.86
C ALA A 277 28.89 -6.98 2.36
N LEU A 278 28.37 -7.85 3.22
CA LEU A 278 27.18 -8.65 2.95
C LEU A 278 25.93 -7.91 3.46
N CYS A 279 24.90 -7.84 2.63
CA CYS A 279 23.66 -7.15 2.94
C CYS A 279 22.50 -8.15 2.97
N TRP A 280 21.84 -8.21 4.12
CA TRP A 280 20.70 -9.07 4.41
C TRP A 280 19.48 -8.20 4.65
N MET A 281 18.47 -8.34 3.79
CA MET A 281 17.21 -7.63 3.96
C MET A 281 16.05 -8.60 4.01
N PHE A 282 15.44 -8.74 5.19
CA PHE A 282 14.19 -9.46 5.34
C PHE A 282 13.08 -8.75 4.57
N CYS A 283 12.16 -9.52 4.00
CA CYS A 283 11.04 -8.98 3.28
C CYS A 283 9.78 -9.84 3.39
N ALA A 284 8.62 -9.20 3.22
CA ALA A 284 7.37 -9.94 3.13
C ALA A 284 7.36 -10.81 1.86
N SER A 285 6.87 -12.05 1.99
CA SER A 285 6.82 -13.03 0.89
C SER A 285 6.13 -12.50 -0.37
N LYS A 286 5.15 -11.59 -0.21
CA LYS A 286 4.48 -10.90 -1.34
C LYS A 286 5.45 -10.14 -2.24
N HIS A 287 6.46 -9.48 -1.66
CA HIS A 287 7.43 -8.69 -2.41
C HIS A 287 8.53 -9.56 -3.04
N LEU A 288 8.87 -10.67 -2.38
CA LEU A 288 9.75 -11.68 -2.94
C LEU A 288 9.14 -12.29 -4.21
N VAL A 289 7.88 -12.77 -4.12
CA VAL A 289 7.18 -13.42 -5.25
C VAL A 289 6.98 -12.46 -6.42
N LYS A 290 6.65 -11.19 -6.15
CA LYS A 290 6.50 -10.15 -7.18
C LYS A 290 7.84 -9.67 -7.78
N GLY A 291 8.98 -10.03 -7.18
CA GLY A 291 10.30 -9.56 -7.60
C GLY A 291 10.54 -8.05 -7.42
N THR A 292 9.68 -7.35 -6.68
CA THR A 292 9.71 -5.88 -6.56
C THR A 292 10.97 -5.39 -5.88
N ILE A 293 11.30 -5.99 -4.73
CA ILE A 293 12.49 -5.62 -3.95
C ILE A 293 13.77 -6.02 -4.69
N TYR A 294 13.79 -7.22 -5.27
CA TYR A 294 14.92 -7.69 -6.08
C TYR A 294 15.23 -6.69 -7.21
N SER A 295 14.20 -6.31 -7.98
CA SER A 295 14.32 -5.34 -9.07
C SER A 295 14.79 -3.96 -8.58
N MET A 296 14.32 -3.52 -7.41
CA MET A 296 14.73 -2.25 -6.80
C MET A 296 16.23 -2.27 -6.45
N ILE A 297 16.69 -3.28 -5.71
CA ILE A 297 18.09 -3.42 -5.31
C ILE A 297 19.00 -3.49 -6.55
N GLN A 298 18.59 -4.25 -7.57
CA GLN A 298 19.34 -4.38 -8.82
C GLN A 298 19.45 -3.05 -9.57
N LYS A 299 18.37 -2.26 -9.65
CA LYS A 299 18.38 -0.92 -10.28
C LYS A 299 19.29 0.07 -9.55
N LEU A 300 19.44 -0.07 -8.24
CA LEU A 300 20.41 0.70 -7.44
C LEU A 300 21.85 0.24 -7.67
N GLY A 301 22.09 -0.76 -8.53
CA GLY A 301 23.41 -1.20 -8.96
C GLY A 301 24.15 -2.03 -7.90
N TYR A 302 23.42 -2.78 -7.08
CA TYR A 302 23.97 -3.79 -6.20
C TYR A 302 24.18 -5.11 -6.94
N SER A 303 25.14 -5.90 -6.48
CA SER A 303 25.32 -7.29 -6.92
C SER A 303 24.37 -8.20 -6.14
N MET A 304 23.54 -8.95 -6.86
CA MET A 304 22.55 -9.86 -6.27
C MET A 304 23.14 -11.26 -6.12
N PHE A 305 22.76 -11.96 -5.06
CA PHE A 305 22.92 -13.41 -4.98
C PHE A 305 21.72 -14.10 -5.61
N GLU A 306 21.95 -15.27 -6.20
CA GLU A 306 20.89 -16.09 -6.81
C GLU A 306 20.08 -16.90 -5.79
N GLN A 307 20.47 -16.84 -4.52
CA GLN A 307 19.85 -17.58 -3.42
C GLN A 307 19.23 -16.62 -2.40
N PHE A 308 18.10 -17.02 -1.84
CA PHE A 308 17.46 -16.36 -0.71
C PHE A 308 17.73 -17.14 0.57
N PHE A 309 17.76 -16.44 1.68
CA PHE A 309 17.70 -17.07 3.00
C PHE A 309 16.26 -17.16 3.47
N ILE A 310 15.92 -18.24 4.15
CA ILE A 310 14.59 -18.55 4.63
C ILE A 310 14.70 -18.85 6.12
N TRP A 311 14.12 -17.96 6.94
CA TRP A 311 13.80 -18.33 8.31
C TRP A 311 12.51 -19.13 8.30
N TYR A 312 12.60 -20.43 8.56
CA TYR A 312 11.45 -21.31 8.74
C TYR A 312 10.97 -21.28 10.20
N LYS A 313 9.66 -21.10 10.39
CA LYS A 313 8.95 -20.87 11.64
C LYS A 313 8.07 -22.09 11.99
N PRO A 314 8.64 -23.18 12.51
CA PRO A 314 7.86 -24.37 12.83
C PRO A 314 6.75 -24.04 13.84
N GLN A 315 5.57 -24.64 13.63
CA GLN A 315 4.45 -24.66 14.57
C GLN A 315 3.85 -23.30 14.98
N THR A 316 4.28 -22.19 14.38
CA THR A 316 3.82 -20.82 14.70
C THR A 316 3.00 -20.18 13.58
N ALA A 317 2.81 -20.91 12.49
CA ALA A 317 2.11 -20.44 11.31
C ALA A 317 0.64 -20.83 11.35
N HIS A 318 -0.20 -19.80 11.43
CA HIS A 318 -1.63 -19.92 11.22
C HIS A 318 -1.91 -19.60 9.75
N SER A 319 -2.75 -20.42 9.12
CA SER A 319 -3.40 -20.06 7.87
C SER A 319 -4.85 -19.79 8.23
N SER A 320 -5.36 -18.62 7.84
CA SER A 320 -6.79 -18.33 7.97
C SER A 320 -7.62 -19.26 7.08
N HIS A 321 -7.00 -19.86 6.05
CA HIS A 321 -7.62 -20.80 5.12
C HIS A 321 -6.73 -22.04 4.94
N PRO A 322 -6.64 -22.92 5.95
CA PRO A 322 -5.66 -24.01 5.98
C PRO A 322 -5.80 -25.03 4.84
N TYR A 323 -6.94 -25.04 4.15
CA TYR A 323 -7.21 -25.90 2.99
C TYR A 323 -6.98 -25.21 1.63
N ASN A 324 -6.87 -23.88 1.59
CA ASN A 324 -6.77 -23.11 0.34
C ASN A 324 -5.46 -22.32 0.22
N GLU A 325 -4.75 -22.12 1.33
CA GLU A 325 -3.52 -21.31 1.39
C GLU A 325 -2.42 -22.05 2.13
N LEU A 326 -1.18 -21.90 1.61
CA LEU A 326 0.00 -22.31 2.35
C LEU A 326 0.11 -21.50 3.63
N LYS A 327 0.57 -22.15 4.70
CA LYS A 327 0.84 -21.47 5.97
C LYS A 327 1.96 -20.44 5.76
N ASN A 328 1.84 -19.28 6.39
CA ASN A 328 2.91 -18.28 6.40
C ASN A 328 4.01 -18.66 7.42
N ASP A 329 4.62 -19.82 7.20
CA ASP A 329 5.57 -20.47 8.09
C ASP A 329 7.03 -20.14 7.78
N TYR A 330 7.27 -19.10 6.99
CA TYR A 330 8.62 -18.63 6.75
C TYR A 330 8.69 -17.12 6.59
N GLU A 331 9.89 -16.58 6.74
CA GLU A 331 10.24 -15.20 6.42
C GLU A 331 11.53 -15.19 5.58
N PRO A 332 11.46 -14.69 4.34
CA PRO A 332 12.63 -14.65 3.47
C PRO A 332 13.50 -13.42 3.74
N ALA A 333 14.80 -13.58 3.48
CA ALA A 333 15.76 -12.49 3.38
C ALA A 333 16.51 -12.56 2.04
N ILE A 334 16.61 -11.40 1.38
CA ILE A 334 17.38 -11.23 0.16
C ILE A 334 18.82 -10.91 0.54
N LEU A 335 19.77 -11.60 -0.12
CA LEU A 335 21.20 -11.39 0.04
C LEU A 335 21.77 -10.65 -1.17
N PHE A 336 22.55 -9.61 -0.90
CA PHE A 336 23.18 -8.77 -1.93
C PHE A 336 24.43 -8.08 -1.38
N SER A 337 25.18 -7.39 -2.24
CA SER A 337 26.40 -6.67 -1.87
C SER A 337 26.63 -5.46 -2.77
N LYS A 338 27.36 -4.45 -2.27
CA LYS A 338 27.69 -3.22 -3.04
C LYS A 338 28.47 -3.54 -4.32
N SER A 339 29.32 -4.55 -4.27
CA SER A 339 30.18 -5.06 -5.35
C SER A 339 30.49 -6.53 -5.07
N THR A 340 31.64 -7.06 -5.51
CA THR A 340 32.09 -8.41 -5.16
C THR A 340 32.03 -8.64 -3.65
N ALA A 341 31.18 -9.57 -3.22
CA ALA A 341 31.01 -9.94 -1.83
C ALA A 341 32.25 -10.68 -1.30
N ARG A 342 32.50 -10.56 0.01
CA ARG A 342 33.45 -11.45 0.69
C ARG A 342 32.89 -12.88 0.76
N SER A 343 33.78 -13.83 1.01
CA SER A 343 33.36 -15.19 1.35
C SER A 343 32.69 -15.23 2.72
N PHE A 344 31.69 -16.10 2.85
CA PHE A 344 31.13 -16.49 4.13
C PHE A 344 32.21 -17.08 5.06
N ASN A 345 32.11 -16.80 6.36
CA ASN A 345 33.06 -17.31 7.35
C ASN A 345 32.98 -18.85 7.49
N PHE A 346 31.83 -19.44 7.17
CA PHE A 346 31.61 -20.89 7.19
C PHE A 346 30.47 -21.27 6.24
N PRO A 347 30.36 -22.55 5.82
CA PRO A 347 29.24 -23.02 5.01
C PRO A 347 27.89 -22.77 5.71
N MET A 348 26.91 -22.26 4.97
CA MET A 348 25.59 -21.92 5.49
C MET A 348 24.51 -22.47 4.56
N TYR A 349 23.50 -23.10 5.17
CA TYR A 349 22.30 -23.51 4.46
C TYR A 349 21.37 -22.32 4.27
N ALA A 350 20.67 -22.29 3.13
CA ALA A 350 19.69 -21.25 2.83
C ALA A 350 18.49 -21.26 3.80
N VAL A 351 18.19 -22.37 4.47
CA VAL A 351 17.04 -22.50 5.37
C VAL A 351 17.52 -22.68 6.82
N LYS A 352 17.06 -21.81 7.71
CA LYS A 352 17.24 -21.94 9.17
C LYS A 352 15.87 -22.11 9.82
N SER A 353 15.66 -23.28 10.43
CA SER A 353 14.50 -23.52 11.29
C SER A 353 14.76 -22.91 12.67
N ALA A 354 13.84 -22.07 13.14
CA ALA A 354 13.84 -21.55 14.50
C ALA A 354 12.41 -21.13 14.90
N SER A 355 11.96 -21.56 16.08
CA SER A 355 10.64 -21.16 16.59
C SER A 355 10.61 -19.66 16.87
N SER A 356 9.44 -19.04 16.65
CA SER A 356 9.24 -17.65 17.12
C SER A 356 9.39 -17.59 18.65
N PRO A 357 9.95 -16.50 19.22
CA PRO A 357 10.01 -16.32 20.67
C PRO A 357 8.63 -16.43 21.30
N SER A 358 8.51 -17.15 22.42
CA SER A 358 7.24 -17.37 23.13
C SER A 358 6.65 -16.10 23.74
N ARG A 359 7.49 -15.11 24.05
CA ARG A 359 7.11 -13.74 24.40
C ARG A 359 7.84 -12.78 23.47
N LYS A 360 7.09 -12.10 22.61
CA LYS A 360 7.63 -11.07 21.72
C LYS A 360 7.45 -9.69 22.35
N VAL A 361 8.51 -8.89 22.33
CA VAL A 361 8.42 -7.46 22.64
C VAL A 361 8.00 -6.68 21.39
N HIS A 362 8.45 -7.13 20.21
CA HIS A 362 8.06 -6.57 18.91
C HIS A 362 7.40 -7.63 18.00
N PRO A 363 6.32 -7.31 17.25
CA PRO A 363 5.62 -8.28 16.40
C PRO A 363 6.52 -9.01 15.38
N ALA A 364 7.42 -8.25 14.74
CA ALA A 364 8.37 -8.73 13.75
C ALA A 364 9.72 -9.22 14.35
N GLN A 365 9.82 -9.45 15.66
CA GLN A 365 11.05 -9.88 16.31
C GLN A 365 11.55 -11.24 15.77
N LYS A 366 12.82 -11.28 15.35
CA LYS A 366 13.49 -12.49 14.86
C LYS A 366 14.15 -13.25 16.02
N PRO A 367 14.29 -14.59 15.94
CA PRO A 367 14.98 -15.39 16.95
C PRO A 367 16.48 -15.10 16.90
N ASP A 368 17.13 -15.10 18.06
CA ASP A 368 18.57 -14.82 18.16
C ASP A 368 19.38 -15.79 17.33
N GLU A 369 19.03 -17.07 17.29
CA GLU A 369 19.78 -18.05 16.50
C GLU A 369 19.81 -17.74 14.99
N VAL A 370 18.79 -17.04 14.48
CA VAL A 370 18.76 -16.59 13.08
C VAL A 370 19.73 -15.41 12.90
N ILE A 371 19.66 -14.43 13.81
CA ILE A 371 20.53 -13.24 13.80
C ILE A 371 21.99 -13.66 14.02
N GLU A 372 22.27 -14.53 15.00
CA GLU A 372 23.59 -15.06 15.35
C GLU A 372 24.22 -15.77 14.16
N LEU A 373 23.45 -16.59 13.43
CA LEU A 373 23.90 -17.26 12.22
C LEU A 373 24.33 -16.24 11.17
N ILE A 374 23.47 -15.27 10.84
CA ILE A 374 23.74 -14.25 9.82
C ILE A 374 24.97 -13.40 10.20
N VAL A 375 25.00 -12.87 11.44
CA VAL A 375 26.08 -12.00 11.93
C VAL A 375 27.40 -12.75 12.00
N SER A 376 27.42 -13.97 12.54
CA SER A 376 28.65 -14.76 12.68
C SER A 376 29.22 -15.18 11.33
N ASN A 377 28.35 -15.40 10.34
CA ASN A 377 28.76 -15.78 9.00
C ASN A 377 29.27 -14.58 8.18
N SER A 378 28.69 -13.40 8.41
CA SER A 378 28.97 -12.18 7.64
C SER A 378 30.07 -11.31 8.22
N THR A 379 30.39 -11.46 9.52
CA THR A 379 31.30 -10.57 10.25
C THR A 379 32.22 -11.32 11.21
N THR A 380 33.37 -10.72 11.47
CA THR A 380 34.35 -11.09 12.50
C THR A 380 34.24 -10.16 13.71
N LYS A 381 35.03 -10.39 14.77
CA LYS A 381 35.01 -9.53 15.98
C LYS A 381 35.33 -8.08 15.61
N HIS A 382 34.69 -7.14 16.29
CA HIS A 382 34.83 -5.68 16.12
C HIS A 382 34.33 -5.10 14.79
N GLU A 383 33.98 -5.93 13.80
CA GLU A 383 33.31 -5.46 12.57
C GLU A 383 31.92 -4.89 12.88
N LEU A 384 31.49 -3.96 12.04
CA LEU A 384 30.31 -3.13 12.24
C LEU A 384 29.10 -3.68 11.48
N VAL A 385 28.01 -3.91 12.21
CA VAL A 385 26.69 -4.22 11.67
C VAL A 385 25.80 -2.98 11.70
N LEU A 386 25.09 -2.68 10.61
CA LEU A 386 24.05 -1.65 10.59
C LEU A 386 22.66 -2.30 10.55
N ASP A 387 21.77 -1.85 11.44
CA ASP A 387 20.33 -2.11 11.39
C ASP A 387 19.55 -0.78 11.44
N PRO A 388 19.08 -0.26 10.28
CA PRO A 388 18.38 1.02 10.19
C PRO A 388 16.91 0.96 10.66
N PHE A 389 16.38 -0.21 11.03
CA PHE A 389 14.99 -0.42 11.48
C PHE A 389 14.97 -1.38 12.69
N CYS A 390 15.66 -1.01 13.75
CA CYS A 390 16.09 -1.98 14.76
C CYS A 390 14.98 -2.53 15.68
N GLY A 391 13.82 -1.86 15.77
CA GLY A 391 12.67 -2.35 16.52
C GLY A 391 13.05 -2.72 17.97
N SER A 392 12.85 -3.98 18.34
CA SER A 392 13.20 -4.50 19.68
C SER A 392 14.69 -4.49 20.04
N GLY A 393 15.61 -4.24 19.11
CA GLY A 393 17.06 -4.16 19.38
C GLY A 393 17.80 -5.49 19.50
N ARG A 394 17.20 -6.61 19.06
CA ARG A 394 17.81 -7.95 19.15
C ARG A 394 19.11 -8.09 18.35
N VAL A 395 19.23 -7.38 17.22
CA VAL A 395 20.48 -7.34 16.45
C VAL A 395 21.63 -6.81 17.30
N GLY A 396 21.41 -5.72 18.04
CA GLY A 396 22.39 -5.14 18.95
C GLY A 396 22.78 -6.07 20.09
N ALA A 397 21.80 -6.71 20.74
CA ALA A 397 22.05 -7.69 21.80
C ALA A 397 22.91 -8.87 21.31
N VAL A 398 22.58 -9.43 20.15
CA VAL A 398 23.37 -10.50 19.53
C VAL A 398 24.77 -10.01 19.14
N CYS A 399 24.89 -8.83 18.53
CA CYS A 399 26.18 -8.23 18.21
C CYS A 399 27.06 -8.07 19.45
N LYS A 400 26.50 -7.59 20.57
CA LYS A 400 27.20 -7.43 21.85
C LYS A 400 27.75 -8.75 22.36
N LYS A 401 26.90 -9.78 22.46
CA LYS A 401 27.28 -11.15 22.87
C LYS A 401 28.39 -11.73 21.98
N LEU A 402 28.33 -11.42 20.69
CA LEU A 402 29.27 -11.89 19.69
C LEU A 402 30.56 -11.03 19.62
N GLY A 403 30.66 -9.91 20.35
CA GLY A 403 31.81 -9.01 20.30
C GLY A 403 31.93 -8.25 18.98
N ARG A 404 30.80 -7.93 18.35
CA ARG A 404 30.67 -7.08 17.16
C ARG A 404 30.25 -5.67 17.58
N ARG A 405 30.50 -4.69 16.72
CA ARG A 405 29.92 -3.36 16.86
C ARG A 405 28.60 -3.30 16.10
N ALA A 406 27.65 -2.49 16.57
CA ALA A 406 26.43 -2.24 15.81
C ALA A 406 26.00 -0.78 15.90
N ILE A 407 25.48 -0.27 14.80
CA ILE A 407 24.70 0.97 14.77
C ILE A 407 23.26 0.58 14.46
N MET A 408 22.36 1.03 15.32
CA MET A 408 20.94 0.73 15.26
C MET A 408 20.15 2.03 15.24
N VAL A 409 19.08 2.08 14.46
CA VAL A 409 18.22 3.27 14.36
C VAL A 409 16.77 2.86 14.46
N ASP A 410 15.98 3.61 15.22
CA ASP A 410 14.52 3.56 15.16
C ASP A 410 13.93 4.95 15.36
N SER A 411 12.89 5.28 14.61
CA SER A 411 12.23 6.58 14.72
C SER A 411 11.21 6.64 15.86
N ASP A 412 10.71 5.48 16.31
CA ASP A 412 9.73 5.41 17.39
C ASP A 412 10.44 5.30 18.74
N SER A 413 10.21 6.29 19.60
CA SER A 413 10.74 6.34 20.98
C SER A 413 10.46 5.07 21.80
N ARG A 414 9.35 4.36 21.53
CA ARG A 414 9.00 3.11 22.21
C ARG A 414 9.97 1.99 21.84
N TRP A 415 10.29 1.86 20.55
CA TRP A 415 11.22 0.85 20.07
C TRP A 415 12.66 1.19 20.43
N PHE A 416 13.03 2.47 20.36
CA PHE A 416 14.29 2.95 20.92
C PHE A 416 14.45 2.52 22.38
N SER A 417 13.47 2.81 23.24
CA SER A 417 13.51 2.45 24.67
C SER A 417 13.61 0.93 24.88
N SER A 418 12.86 0.15 24.09
CA SER A 418 12.94 -1.32 24.10
C SER A 418 14.33 -1.81 23.72
N ALA A 419 14.92 -1.28 22.65
CA ALA A 419 16.24 -1.67 22.16
C ALA A 419 17.34 -1.33 23.17
N VAL A 420 17.23 -0.19 23.85
CA VAL A 420 18.14 0.19 24.94
C VAL A 420 18.10 -0.82 26.09
N LEU A 421 16.90 -1.22 26.54
CA LEU A 421 16.76 -2.23 27.60
C LEU A 421 17.31 -3.58 27.17
N GLU A 422 17.04 -3.98 25.93
CA GLU A 422 17.50 -5.23 25.36
C GLU A 422 19.03 -5.31 25.34
N VAL A 423 19.71 -4.27 24.84
CA VAL A 423 21.18 -4.22 24.79
C VAL A 423 21.80 -4.15 26.19
N LYS A 424 21.19 -3.43 27.13
CA LYS A 424 21.66 -3.37 28.53
C LYS A 424 21.65 -4.72 29.23
N ASN A 425 20.63 -5.54 28.94
CA ASN A 425 20.44 -6.84 29.57
C ASN A 425 21.21 -7.99 28.89
N ALA A 426 21.82 -7.73 27.73
CA ALA A 426 22.52 -8.72 26.90
C ALA A 426 23.96 -9.00 27.32
#